data_AF-A0A0U3LKV5-F1
#
_entry.id   AF-A0A0U3LKV5-F1
#
_cell.length_a   1.000
_cell.length_b   1.000
_cell.length_c   1.000
_cell.angle_alpha   90.00
_cell.angle_beta   90.00
_cell.angle_gamma   90.00
#
_symmetry.space_group_name_H-M   'P 1'
#
loop_
_entity.id
_entity.type
_entity.pdbx_description
1 polymer ?
#
loop_
_entity_poly.entity_id
_entity_poly.type
_entity_poly.pdbx_seq_one_letter_code
_entity_poly.pdbx_strand_id
1 'polypeptide(L)'
;MSISIRDVEGILSARNLQNPSLDALRPDHQPYRTLLLQPSGPILADDTRIGPLDLQLADQQARSFLELAMKGGHHLVVTPEYFLPISTLVWAVQGPTFPAVGTLWVLGCESMTPKQLEGLVEACSGHADVIFEKDDSAAVQGVYFDPVAYCFQTKDGEGNFKRVVLIQFKTISSRDAHFFENKNLRCGTTLYQFKGDEDVLSLATIICSDAFNVAQDDLLRRKLSNLATLIHIQLNPKPRHSDYLRYRIDTFSKNKALNNCDIVCLNWAENMVQYDAPGGKHEAWKNESGSAWYISDDRCSSKDEEVERNERLGLYYSRHVKHRHVLHFHFAPAAFELTVAKIAQTGSYVHDNVTGPKLDARYTWDSGSQTWASNADSPESGLTSLCSLTERVGEAFSTLRASDSRLRIERAIALSCGLTSSKPSWYGAASLESCRLGEDEVVRRDTLALDRDASAQSTREERAKRVGSLNHILSTETLPFNIRDLGKGGIRVDWRPDKPHVNIYKDGVQPALVAYLGMDPHPDLVRGVGDAAFELLRLENKQHQDRVAVCYRDQDGRAVFARMTQVTDITRGGGKATNIDEGL
;
A
#
# COMPACT_ATOMS: atom_id res chain seq x y z
N MET A 1 28.55 -16.63 3.60
CA MET A 1 28.30 -17.44 2.38
C MET A 1 27.77 -16.52 1.31
N SER A 2 28.14 -16.68 0.04
CA SER A 2 27.58 -15.84 -1.04
C SER A 2 26.23 -16.38 -1.47
N ILE A 3 25.23 -15.51 -1.60
CA ILE A 3 23.91 -15.87 -2.12
C ILE A 3 23.98 -16.01 -3.63
N SER A 4 23.25 -16.99 -4.17
CA SER A 4 23.14 -17.22 -5.60
C SER A 4 21.68 -17.14 -6.06
N ILE A 5 21.45 -16.53 -7.24
CA ILE A 5 20.15 -16.63 -7.91
C ILE A 5 20.22 -17.81 -8.89
N ARG A 6 19.35 -18.80 -8.69
CA ARG A 6 19.22 -19.95 -9.60
C ARG A 6 17.94 -19.85 -10.41
N ASP A 7 18.08 -20.11 -11.70
CA ASP A 7 16.95 -20.22 -12.60
C ASP A 7 16.18 -21.51 -12.31
N VAL A 8 14.87 -21.42 -12.18
CA VAL A 8 14.01 -22.58 -11.91
C VAL A 8 14.08 -23.57 -13.08
N GLU A 9 14.19 -23.11 -14.32
CA GLU A 9 14.29 -23.99 -15.49
C GLU A 9 15.46 -24.96 -15.37
N GLY A 10 16.63 -24.47 -14.94
CA GLY A 10 17.82 -25.31 -14.77
C GLY A 10 17.67 -26.35 -13.66
N ILE A 11 16.97 -26.00 -12.58
CA ILE A 11 16.69 -26.92 -11.46
C ILE A 11 15.73 -28.03 -11.88
N LEU A 12 14.69 -27.68 -12.65
CA LEU A 12 13.70 -28.62 -13.15
C LEU A 12 14.28 -29.55 -14.23
N SER A 13 15.07 -28.99 -15.16
CA SER A 13 15.71 -29.75 -16.23
C SER A 13 16.64 -30.84 -15.69
N ALA A 14 17.37 -30.56 -14.60
CA ALA A 14 18.20 -31.53 -13.90
C ALA A 14 17.41 -32.73 -13.31
N ARG A 15 16.08 -32.64 -13.23
CA ARG A 15 15.17 -33.69 -12.78
C ARG A 15 14.23 -34.21 -13.88
N ASN A 16 14.55 -33.94 -15.15
CA ASN A 16 13.70 -34.30 -16.29
C ASN A 16 12.28 -33.67 -16.21
N LEU A 17 12.19 -32.47 -15.66
CA LEU A 17 10.97 -31.65 -15.59
C LEU A 17 11.12 -30.43 -16.49
N GLN A 18 10.03 -30.03 -17.15
CA GLN A 18 9.96 -28.85 -17.99
C GLN A 18 9.79 -27.58 -17.16
N ASN A 19 10.20 -26.43 -17.69
CA ASN A 19 9.87 -25.12 -17.09
C ASN A 19 8.34 -24.90 -17.12
N PRO A 20 7.69 -24.50 -16.01
CA PRO A 20 6.25 -24.24 -16.03
C PRO A 20 5.93 -22.99 -16.85
N SER A 21 4.96 -23.09 -17.76
CA SER A 21 4.41 -21.91 -18.45
C SER A 21 3.41 -21.21 -17.52
N LEU A 22 3.92 -20.31 -16.67
CA LEU A 22 3.12 -19.58 -15.69
C LEU A 22 2.38 -18.41 -16.34
N ASP A 23 1.07 -18.32 -16.14
CA ASP A 23 0.25 -17.25 -16.71
C ASP A 23 0.74 -15.89 -16.24
N ALA A 24 1.09 -15.75 -14.95
CA ALA A 24 1.68 -14.54 -14.36
C ALA A 24 2.90 -13.99 -15.14
N LEU A 25 3.65 -14.86 -15.83
CA LEU A 25 4.88 -14.55 -16.54
C LEU A 25 4.74 -14.57 -18.08
N ARG A 26 3.54 -14.79 -18.61
CA ARG A 26 3.29 -14.61 -20.05
C ARG A 26 3.22 -13.12 -20.38
N PRO A 27 4.04 -12.61 -21.32
CA PRO A 27 4.06 -11.20 -21.68
C PRO A 27 2.95 -10.85 -22.68
N ASP A 28 1.74 -11.35 -22.44
CA ASP A 28 0.55 -11.05 -23.25
C ASP A 28 -0.28 -9.92 -22.62
N HIS A 29 -1.39 -9.57 -23.27
CA HIS A 29 -2.30 -8.52 -22.83
C HIS A 29 -3.29 -8.98 -21.75
N GLN A 30 -3.32 -10.28 -21.43
CA GLN A 30 -4.28 -10.81 -20.47
C GLN A 30 -3.77 -10.52 -19.05
N PRO A 31 -4.57 -9.87 -18.20
CA PRO A 31 -4.18 -9.69 -16.82
C PRO A 31 -4.20 -11.04 -16.09
N TYR A 32 -3.49 -11.12 -14.97
CA TYR A 32 -3.60 -12.27 -14.08
C TYR A 32 -4.33 -11.89 -12.79
N ARG A 33 -4.98 -12.89 -12.21
CA ARG A 33 -5.62 -12.81 -10.90
C ARG A 33 -4.67 -13.29 -9.82
N THR A 34 -4.58 -12.55 -8.73
CA THR A 34 -3.74 -12.88 -7.57
C THR A 34 -4.54 -12.85 -6.28
N LEU A 35 -4.19 -13.71 -5.33
CA LEU A 35 -4.79 -13.75 -3.99
C LEU A 35 -3.67 -13.64 -2.94
N LEU A 36 -3.72 -12.62 -2.10
CA LEU A 36 -2.71 -12.35 -1.08
C LEU A 36 -3.32 -12.47 0.32
N LEU A 37 -2.68 -13.22 1.22
CA LEU A 37 -3.14 -13.38 2.60
C LEU A 37 -2.37 -12.47 3.57
N GLN A 38 -3.12 -11.73 4.39
CA GLN A 38 -2.60 -11.00 5.54
C GLN A 38 -3.30 -11.54 6.81
N PRO A 39 -2.69 -12.52 7.51
CA PRO A 39 -3.27 -13.15 8.68
C PRO A 39 -3.04 -12.32 9.96
N SER A 40 -3.86 -12.58 10.97
CA SER A 40 -3.65 -12.08 12.34
C SER A 40 -2.81 -13.04 13.17
N GLY A 41 -2.14 -12.51 14.20
CA GLY A 41 -1.60 -13.31 15.30
C GLY A 41 -2.68 -13.89 16.23
N PRO A 42 -2.28 -14.50 17.35
CA PRO A 42 -0.91 -14.53 17.89
C PRO A 42 0.04 -15.54 17.22
N ILE A 43 1.33 -15.33 17.41
CA ILE A 43 2.40 -16.27 17.00
C ILE A 43 3.11 -16.86 18.20
N LEU A 44 3.72 -18.02 17.99
CA LEU A 44 4.75 -18.58 18.85
C LEU A 44 6.12 -18.33 18.20
N ALA A 45 7.09 -17.85 18.98
CA ALA A 45 8.48 -17.78 18.58
C ALA A 45 9.34 -18.20 19.77
N ASP A 46 9.80 -19.45 19.75
CA ASP A 46 10.62 -20.06 20.79
C ASP A 46 11.87 -20.73 20.21
N ASP A 47 12.63 -21.45 21.06
CA ASP A 47 13.85 -22.14 20.64
C ASP A 47 13.60 -23.38 19.76
N THR A 48 12.34 -23.70 19.45
CA THR A 48 11.96 -24.88 18.67
C THR A 48 11.26 -24.54 17.37
N ARG A 49 10.45 -23.47 17.32
CA ARG A 49 9.72 -23.05 16.13
C ARG A 49 9.32 -21.58 16.15
N ILE A 50 9.06 -21.06 14.94
CA ILE A 50 8.34 -19.81 14.71
C ILE A 50 7.13 -20.11 13.82
N GLY A 51 5.95 -19.63 14.23
CA GLY A 51 4.75 -19.74 13.43
C GLY A 51 3.47 -19.41 14.21
N PRO A 52 2.28 -19.79 13.70
CA PRO A 52 1.04 -19.58 14.41
C PRO A 52 1.05 -20.24 15.79
N LEU A 53 0.53 -19.52 16.80
CA LEU A 53 0.36 -20.11 18.14
C LEU A 53 -0.72 -21.19 18.10
N ASP A 54 -1.87 -20.88 17.48
CA ASP A 54 -2.96 -21.83 17.25
C ASP A 54 -2.83 -22.45 15.85
N LEU A 55 -2.19 -23.62 15.80
CA LEU A 55 -1.98 -24.37 14.56
C LEU A 55 -3.30 -24.89 13.96
N GLN A 56 -4.31 -25.15 14.78
CA GLN A 56 -5.58 -25.67 14.29
C GLN A 56 -6.36 -24.58 13.55
N LEU A 57 -6.45 -23.39 14.14
CA LEU A 57 -7.06 -22.24 13.49
C LEU A 57 -6.29 -21.83 12.24
N ALA A 58 -4.96 -21.81 12.30
CA ALA A 58 -4.13 -21.51 11.13
C ALA A 58 -4.33 -22.51 9.99
N ASP A 59 -4.42 -23.81 10.30
CA ASP A 59 -4.70 -24.86 9.30
C ASP A 59 -6.08 -24.68 8.68
N GLN A 60 -7.12 -24.34 9.46
CA GLN A 60 -8.45 -24.03 8.93
C GLN A 60 -8.43 -22.81 8.01
N GLN A 61 -7.81 -21.71 8.45
CA GLN A 61 -7.71 -20.48 7.68
C GLN A 61 -6.92 -20.69 6.38
N ALA A 62 -5.81 -21.43 6.44
CA ALA A 62 -4.97 -21.71 5.30
C ALA A 62 -5.67 -22.64 4.30
N ARG A 63 -6.35 -23.71 4.75
CA ARG A 63 -7.13 -24.58 3.86
C ARG A 63 -8.25 -23.81 3.15
N SER A 64 -9.05 -23.05 3.91
CA SER A 64 -10.11 -22.23 3.33
C SER A 64 -9.57 -21.21 2.33
N PHE A 65 -8.41 -20.62 2.60
CA PHE A 65 -7.73 -19.70 1.69
C PHE A 65 -7.29 -20.39 0.38
N LEU A 66 -6.70 -21.58 0.45
CA LEU A 66 -6.28 -22.33 -0.74
C LEU A 66 -7.47 -22.86 -1.56
N GLU A 67 -8.57 -23.22 -0.89
CA GLU A 67 -9.84 -23.56 -1.57
C GLU A 67 -10.44 -22.35 -2.27
N LEU A 68 -10.42 -21.17 -1.62
CA LEU A 68 -10.81 -19.91 -2.24
C LEU A 68 -9.94 -19.60 -3.45
N ALA A 69 -8.61 -19.81 -3.34
CA ALA A 69 -7.68 -19.63 -4.43
C ALA A 69 -8.02 -20.51 -5.65
N MET A 70 -8.22 -21.80 -5.41
CA MET A 70 -8.56 -22.79 -6.44
C MET A 70 -9.92 -22.50 -7.08
N LYS A 71 -10.96 -22.29 -6.28
CA LYS A 71 -12.32 -21.97 -6.75
C LYS A 71 -12.34 -20.68 -7.56
N GLY A 72 -11.56 -19.69 -7.14
CA GLY A 72 -11.41 -18.42 -7.84
C GLY A 72 -10.56 -18.51 -9.10
N GLY A 73 -9.79 -19.58 -9.33
CA GLY A 73 -8.87 -19.64 -10.48
C GLY A 73 -7.78 -18.57 -10.43
N HIS A 74 -7.21 -18.33 -9.25
CA HIS A 74 -6.13 -17.36 -9.07
C HIS A 74 -4.83 -17.93 -9.62
N HIS A 75 -4.11 -17.12 -10.39
CA HIS A 75 -2.87 -17.51 -11.09
C HIS A 75 -1.62 -17.30 -10.22
N LEU A 76 -1.70 -16.39 -9.25
CA LEU A 76 -0.68 -16.16 -8.23
C LEU A 76 -1.33 -16.17 -6.85
N VAL A 77 -0.78 -16.92 -5.91
CA VAL A 77 -1.32 -16.99 -4.54
C VAL A 77 -0.17 -16.83 -3.57
N VAL A 78 -0.30 -15.97 -2.57
CA VAL A 78 0.81 -15.65 -1.66
C VAL A 78 0.36 -15.66 -0.20
N THR A 79 1.14 -16.34 0.66
CA THR A 79 1.04 -16.23 2.13
C THR A 79 2.33 -15.65 2.70
N PRO A 80 2.28 -14.96 3.86
CA PRO A 80 3.46 -14.31 4.43
C PRO A 80 4.39 -15.33 5.11
N GLU A 81 5.59 -14.87 5.46
CA GLU A 81 6.61 -15.61 6.23
C GLU A 81 6.03 -16.21 7.52
N TYR A 82 6.47 -17.41 7.90
CA TYR A 82 6.09 -18.09 9.14
C TYR A 82 4.58 -18.37 9.31
N PHE A 83 3.77 -18.41 8.25
CA PHE A 83 2.32 -18.60 8.38
C PHE A 83 1.84 -20.04 8.10
N LEU A 84 2.02 -20.53 6.87
CA LEU A 84 1.30 -21.71 6.38
C LEU A 84 1.74 -22.99 7.13
N PRO A 85 0.82 -23.71 7.81
CA PRO A 85 1.18 -24.94 8.51
C PRO A 85 1.68 -26.04 7.56
N ILE A 86 2.62 -26.86 8.03
CA ILE A 86 3.16 -28.00 7.27
C ILE A 86 2.03 -28.99 6.92
N SER A 87 1.09 -29.20 7.84
CA SER A 87 -0.09 -30.06 7.64
C SER A 87 -0.96 -29.59 6.48
N THR A 88 -1.12 -28.27 6.31
CA THR A 88 -1.90 -27.70 5.22
C THR A 88 -1.18 -27.93 3.88
N LEU A 89 0.14 -27.75 3.85
CA LEU A 89 0.94 -28.01 2.64
C LEU A 89 0.82 -29.48 2.20
N VAL A 90 0.98 -30.42 3.13
CA VAL A 90 0.82 -31.87 2.86
C VAL A 90 -0.60 -32.17 2.36
N TRP A 91 -1.62 -31.63 3.04
CA TRP A 91 -3.01 -31.79 2.64
C TRP A 91 -3.27 -31.30 1.20
N ALA A 92 -2.74 -30.14 0.83
CA ALA A 92 -2.87 -29.59 -0.52
C ALA A 92 -2.17 -30.48 -1.56
N VAL A 93 -0.94 -30.94 -1.26
CA VAL A 93 -0.15 -31.80 -2.17
C VAL A 93 -0.80 -33.17 -2.38
N GLN A 94 -1.36 -33.79 -1.35
CA GLN A 94 -2.01 -35.09 -1.43
C GLN A 94 -3.44 -35.01 -1.97
N GLY A 95 -4.10 -33.87 -1.78
CA GLY A 95 -5.51 -33.66 -2.08
C GLY A 95 -5.80 -33.11 -3.48
N PRO A 96 -7.07 -32.74 -3.73
CA PRO A 96 -7.48 -32.07 -4.95
C PRO A 96 -7.12 -30.57 -4.96
N THR A 97 -6.90 -29.97 -3.80
CA THR A 97 -6.62 -28.52 -3.64
C THR A 97 -5.14 -28.22 -3.91
N PHE A 98 -4.79 -28.12 -5.18
CA PHE A 98 -3.43 -27.82 -5.66
C PHE A 98 -3.52 -26.84 -6.84
N PRO A 99 -2.49 -25.99 -7.10
CA PRO A 99 -2.52 -25.06 -8.22
C PRO A 99 -2.75 -25.77 -9.55
N ALA A 100 -3.59 -25.17 -10.39
CA ALA A 100 -3.79 -25.62 -11.76
C ALA A 100 -2.54 -25.35 -12.61
N VAL A 101 -2.48 -25.97 -13.79
CA VAL A 101 -1.50 -25.62 -14.83
C VAL A 101 -1.56 -24.13 -15.11
N GLY A 102 -0.40 -23.47 -15.20
CA GLY A 102 -0.30 -22.02 -15.40
C GLY A 102 -0.32 -21.19 -14.12
N THR A 103 -0.60 -21.81 -12.97
CA THR A 103 -0.68 -21.14 -11.67
C THR A 103 0.56 -21.37 -10.81
N LEU A 104 0.95 -20.36 -10.03
CA LEU A 104 1.99 -20.44 -9.01
C LEU A 104 1.44 -20.07 -7.63
N TRP A 105 1.61 -20.95 -6.64
CA TRP A 105 1.41 -20.60 -5.24
C TRP A 105 2.78 -20.39 -4.58
N VAL A 106 2.95 -19.25 -3.90
CA VAL A 106 4.13 -18.82 -3.16
C VAL A 106 3.77 -18.80 -1.69
N LEU A 107 4.00 -19.91 -1.00
CA LEU A 107 3.47 -20.12 0.34
C LEU A 107 4.58 -19.96 1.38
N GLY A 108 4.60 -18.80 2.08
CA GLY A 108 5.41 -18.66 3.28
C GLY A 108 4.90 -19.60 4.38
N CYS A 109 5.73 -20.54 4.77
CA CYS A 109 5.39 -21.62 5.69
C CYS A 109 5.82 -21.29 7.12
N GLU A 110 5.24 -21.96 8.12
CA GLU A 110 5.83 -22.03 9.45
C GLU A 110 7.25 -22.62 9.40
N SER A 111 8.04 -22.38 10.45
CA SER A 111 9.41 -22.90 10.52
C SER A 111 9.44 -24.43 10.46
N MET A 112 10.44 -25.01 9.79
CA MET A 112 10.57 -26.46 9.65
C MET A 112 11.92 -26.96 10.15
N THR A 113 11.94 -27.91 11.08
CA THR A 113 13.16 -28.66 11.43
C THR A 113 13.60 -29.58 10.27
N PRO A 114 14.87 -30.01 10.20
CA PRO A 114 15.31 -31.00 9.21
C PRO A 114 14.46 -32.27 9.21
N LYS A 115 14.06 -32.76 10.39
CA LYS A 115 13.17 -33.93 10.52
C LYS A 115 11.78 -33.68 9.95
N GLN A 116 11.21 -32.49 10.15
CA GLN A 116 9.93 -32.13 9.55
C GLN A 116 10.03 -32.01 8.04
N LEU A 117 11.16 -31.52 7.51
CA LEU A 117 11.42 -31.47 6.07
C LEU A 117 11.54 -32.89 5.48
N GLU A 118 12.24 -33.81 6.15
CA GLU A 118 12.27 -35.23 5.76
C GLU A 118 10.86 -35.84 5.75
N GLY A 119 10.08 -35.59 6.81
CA GLY A 119 8.69 -36.04 6.90
C GLY A 119 7.79 -35.44 5.81
N LEU A 120 8.01 -34.18 5.41
CA LEU A 120 7.32 -33.54 4.29
C LEU A 120 7.63 -34.27 2.97
N VAL A 121 8.90 -34.59 2.73
CA VAL A 121 9.32 -35.34 1.52
C VAL A 121 8.67 -36.71 1.49
N GLU A 122 8.67 -37.44 2.62
CA GLU A 122 8.04 -38.75 2.73
C GLU A 122 6.53 -38.67 2.49
N ALA A 123 5.84 -37.72 3.13
CA ALA A 123 4.40 -37.53 2.99
C ALA A 123 3.98 -37.12 1.57
N CYS A 124 4.82 -36.37 0.85
CA CYS A 124 4.55 -35.95 -0.53
C CYS A 124 4.98 -36.99 -1.58
N SER A 125 5.65 -38.06 -1.18
CA SER A 125 6.14 -39.11 -2.08
C SER A 125 4.99 -39.73 -2.87
N GLY A 126 5.18 -39.87 -4.19
CA GLY A 126 4.16 -40.35 -5.11
C GLY A 126 3.09 -39.31 -5.50
N HIS A 127 3.04 -38.15 -4.84
CA HIS A 127 2.10 -37.07 -5.15
C HIS A 127 2.77 -35.86 -5.82
N ALA A 128 3.97 -35.48 -5.38
CA ALA A 128 4.72 -34.36 -5.94
C ALA A 128 6.24 -34.55 -5.84
N ASP A 129 6.97 -33.91 -6.75
CA ASP A 129 8.41 -33.74 -6.67
C ASP A 129 8.75 -32.61 -5.68
N VAL A 130 9.30 -32.95 -4.52
CA VAL A 130 9.79 -31.99 -3.54
C VAL A 130 11.25 -31.65 -3.84
N ILE A 131 11.54 -30.36 -4.06
CA ILE A 131 12.83 -29.85 -4.53
C ILE A 131 13.32 -28.80 -3.54
N PHE A 132 14.56 -28.92 -3.08
CA PHE A 132 15.22 -27.91 -2.25
C PHE A 132 16.74 -28.05 -2.39
N GLU A 133 17.47 -26.99 -2.01
CA GLU A 133 18.93 -27.08 -1.93
C GLU A 133 19.36 -28.04 -0.82
N LYS A 134 20.51 -28.68 -1.00
CA LYS A 134 21.02 -29.59 0.03
C LYS A 134 21.40 -28.78 1.28
N ASP A 135 21.02 -29.27 2.45
CA ASP A 135 21.52 -28.71 3.71
C ASP A 135 22.98 -29.10 3.90
N ASP A 136 23.88 -28.22 3.47
CA ASP A 136 25.32 -28.34 3.72
C ASP A 136 25.74 -27.60 5.01
N SER A 137 24.78 -27.12 5.82
CA SER A 137 25.06 -26.48 7.11
C SER A 137 25.66 -27.48 8.08
N ALA A 138 26.61 -27.01 8.90
CA ALA A 138 27.11 -27.85 9.99
C ALA A 138 25.96 -28.20 10.95
N ALA A 139 25.97 -29.39 11.56
CA ALA A 139 24.95 -29.79 12.53
C ALA A 139 24.78 -28.81 13.72
N VAL A 140 25.80 -27.95 13.95
CA VAL A 140 25.84 -26.92 14.99
C VAL A 140 25.10 -25.63 14.59
N GLN A 141 24.74 -25.43 13.31
CA GLN A 141 23.99 -24.26 12.87
C GLN A 141 22.49 -24.54 12.99
N GLY A 142 21.84 -23.96 14.01
CA GLY A 142 20.39 -23.87 14.10
C GLY A 142 19.61 -25.19 14.19
N VAL A 143 18.32 -25.07 14.49
CA VAL A 143 17.38 -26.19 14.67
C VAL A 143 16.25 -26.21 13.64
N TYR A 144 15.96 -25.10 12.96
CA TYR A 144 14.91 -25.01 11.94
C TYR A 144 15.32 -24.16 10.74
N PHE A 145 14.60 -24.33 9.63
CA PHE A 145 14.59 -23.46 8.47
C PHE A 145 13.37 -22.54 8.49
N ASP A 146 13.47 -21.44 7.74
CA ASP A 146 12.35 -20.59 7.36
C ASP A 146 12.08 -20.76 5.85
N PRO A 147 11.02 -21.51 5.48
CA PRO A 147 10.76 -21.87 4.09
C PRO A 147 9.66 -21.03 3.44
N VAL A 148 9.86 -20.73 2.16
CA VAL A 148 8.77 -20.48 1.21
C VAL A 148 8.66 -21.65 0.23
N ALA A 149 7.45 -22.20 0.10
CA ALA A 149 7.14 -23.28 -0.82
C ALA A 149 6.47 -22.74 -2.09
N TYR A 150 7.13 -22.92 -3.22
CA TYR A 150 6.56 -22.72 -4.54
C TYR A 150 5.83 -23.98 -5.00
N CYS A 151 4.51 -23.94 -5.06
CA CYS A 151 3.69 -25.05 -5.56
C CYS A 151 3.20 -24.73 -6.98
N PHE A 152 3.38 -25.66 -7.91
CA PHE A 152 2.93 -25.53 -9.30
C PHE A 152 2.85 -26.89 -10.01
N GLN A 153 2.22 -26.91 -11.18
CA GLN A 153 2.23 -28.07 -12.07
C GLN A 153 3.12 -27.82 -13.30
N THR A 154 3.86 -28.85 -13.70
CA THR A 154 4.64 -28.86 -14.94
C THR A 154 4.54 -30.23 -15.62
N LYS A 155 5.29 -30.45 -16.70
CA LYS A 155 5.40 -31.75 -17.37
C LYS A 155 6.76 -32.39 -17.13
N ASP A 156 6.81 -33.70 -17.09
CA ASP A 156 8.07 -34.44 -17.20
C ASP A 156 8.54 -34.56 -18.67
N GLY A 157 9.70 -35.19 -18.88
CA GLY A 157 10.25 -35.43 -20.22
C GLY A 157 9.38 -36.31 -21.12
N GLU A 158 8.41 -37.05 -20.57
CA GLU A 158 7.43 -37.85 -21.32
C GLU A 158 6.15 -37.05 -21.62
N GLY A 159 6.01 -35.84 -21.07
CA GLY A 159 4.86 -34.96 -21.25
C GLY A 159 3.74 -35.17 -20.24
N ASN A 160 3.93 -36.02 -19.21
CA ASN A 160 2.94 -36.24 -18.16
C ASN A 160 2.96 -35.09 -17.15
N PHE A 161 1.79 -34.68 -16.66
CA PHE A 161 1.71 -33.64 -15.64
C PHE A 161 2.25 -34.14 -14.28
N LYS A 162 3.08 -33.31 -13.66
CA LYS A 162 3.68 -33.50 -12.33
C LYS A 162 3.40 -32.30 -11.45
N ARG A 163 3.10 -32.57 -10.17
CA ARG A 163 3.06 -31.55 -9.12
C ARG A 163 4.49 -31.34 -8.61
N VAL A 164 4.87 -30.10 -8.40
CA VAL A 164 6.19 -29.74 -7.88
C VAL A 164 6.02 -28.83 -6.66
N VAL A 165 6.81 -29.10 -5.63
CA VAL A 165 6.98 -28.23 -4.46
C VAL A 165 8.46 -27.85 -4.39
N LEU A 166 8.80 -26.64 -4.83
CA LEU A 166 10.16 -26.10 -4.74
C LEU A 166 10.27 -25.24 -3.48
N ILE A 167 11.16 -25.59 -2.57
CA ILE A 167 11.34 -24.91 -1.28
C ILE A 167 12.60 -24.06 -1.32
N GLN A 168 12.44 -22.78 -1.03
CA GLN A 168 13.52 -21.83 -0.79
C GLN A 168 13.62 -21.56 0.70
N PHE A 169 14.84 -21.55 1.23
CA PHE A 169 15.07 -21.17 2.62
C PHE A 169 15.59 -19.73 2.70
N LYS A 170 15.18 -19.03 3.76
CA LYS A 170 15.68 -17.70 4.08
C LYS A 170 17.21 -17.68 4.15
N THR A 171 17.81 -16.66 3.55
CA THR A 171 19.27 -16.61 3.34
C THR A 171 20.04 -15.91 4.45
N ILE A 172 19.34 -15.19 5.32
CA ILE A 172 19.93 -14.48 6.44
C ILE A 172 18.92 -14.32 7.58
N SER A 173 19.35 -14.57 8.81
CA SER A 173 18.54 -14.33 10.00
C SER A 173 18.28 -12.84 10.21
N SER A 174 17.11 -12.49 10.72
CA SER A 174 16.84 -11.16 11.25
C SER A 174 17.62 -10.97 12.55
N ARG A 175 17.88 -9.71 12.90
CA ARG A 175 18.29 -9.38 14.26
C ARG A 175 17.04 -9.29 15.13
N ASP A 176 16.92 -10.18 16.11
CA ASP A 176 15.87 -10.15 17.11
C ASP A 176 16.42 -9.93 18.53
N ALA A 177 15.54 -9.61 19.47
CA ALA A 177 15.90 -9.56 20.87
C ALA A 177 16.33 -10.97 21.30
N HIS A 178 17.49 -11.08 21.97
CA HIS A 178 18.06 -12.33 22.48
C HIS A 178 18.64 -13.33 21.44
N PHE A 179 18.73 -12.95 20.17
CA PHE A 179 19.35 -13.75 19.09
C PHE A 179 18.62 -15.07 18.82
N PHE A 180 17.28 -15.14 18.93
CA PHE A 180 16.53 -16.39 18.74
C PHE A 180 16.70 -16.91 17.30
N GLU A 181 16.30 -16.14 16.30
CA GLU A 181 16.44 -16.52 14.89
C GLU A 181 17.92 -16.67 14.52
N ASN A 182 18.81 -15.79 15.00
CA ASN A 182 20.24 -15.89 14.71
C ASN A 182 20.88 -17.19 15.22
N LYS A 183 20.45 -17.69 16.39
CA LYS A 183 20.95 -18.96 16.95
C LYS A 183 20.29 -20.18 16.31
N ASN A 184 18.99 -20.07 15.99
CA ASN A 184 18.14 -21.22 15.69
C ASN A 184 17.88 -21.42 14.19
N LEU A 185 18.10 -20.40 13.35
CA LEU A 185 17.85 -20.48 11.90
C LEU A 185 19.02 -21.14 11.15
N ARG A 186 18.68 -22.15 10.35
CA ARG A 186 19.49 -22.71 9.27
C ARG A 186 19.25 -21.87 8.02
N CYS A 187 20.26 -21.12 7.60
CA CYS A 187 20.15 -20.24 6.43
C CYS A 187 20.35 -21.01 5.13
N GLY A 188 19.51 -20.71 4.15
CA GLY A 188 19.72 -21.09 2.77
C GLY A 188 20.79 -20.25 2.07
N THR A 189 21.10 -20.62 0.83
CA THR A 189 22.08 -19.92 -0.02
C THR A 189 21.54 -19.56 -1.41
N THR A 190 20.30 -19.97 -1.70
CA THR A 190 19.71 -19.89 -3.03
C THR A 190 18.45 -19.05 -3.00
N LEU A 191 18.35 -18.09 -3.94
CA LEU A 191 17.09 -17.47 -4.34
C LEU A 191 16.67 -18.07 -5.69
N TYR A 192 15.44 -18.56 -5.80
CA TYR A 192 14.94 -19.08 -7.08
C TYR A 192 14.24 -17.99 -7.87
N GLN A 193 14.53 -17.94 -9.17
CA GLN A 193 13.90 -17.01 -10.11
C GLN A 193 13.15 -17.81 -11.17
N PHE A 194 11.84 -17.60 -11.24
CA PHE A 194 11.00 -18.08 -12.33
C PHE A 194 11.12 -17.10 -13.49
N LYS A 195 11.22 -17.62 -14.70
CA LYS A 195 11.20 -16.83 -15.92
C LYS A 195 10.10 -17.33 -16.86
N GLY A 196 9.42 -16.38 -17.48
CA GLY A 196 8.43 -16.64 -18.51
C GLY A 196 9.08 -16.94 -19.86
N ASP A 197 8.24 -17.04 -20.88
CA ASP A 197 8.68 -17.29 -22.25
C ASP A 197 9.69 -16.21 -22.71
N GLU A 198 10.73 -16.65 -23.41
CA GLU A 198 11.82 -15.80 -23.92
C GLU A 198 12.55 -14.96 -22.84
N ASP A 199 12.46 -15.35 -21.56
CA ASP A 199 13.07 -14.65 -20.42
C ASP A 199 12.62 -13.19 -20.26
N VAL A 200 11.46 -12.81 -20.83
CA VAL A 200 10.97 -11.41 -20.81
C VAL A 200 10.55 -10.97 -19.42
N LEU A 201 9.76 -11.79 -18.74
CA LEU A 201 9.25 -11.52 -17.40
C LEU A 201 9.85 -12.50 -16.40
N SER A 202 10.10 -12.03 -15.18
CA SER A 202 10.54 -12.89 -14.09
C SER A 202 9.81 -12.65 -12.78
N LEU A 203 9.84 -13.65 -11.91
CA LEU A 203 9.30 -13.58 -10.55
C LEU A 203 10.26 -14.27 -9.59
N ALA A 204 10.47 -13.65 -8.43
CA ALA A 204 11.25 -14.22 -7.34
C ALA A 204 10.64 -13.79 -5.99
N THR A 205 11.00 -14.53 -4.93
CA THR A 205 10.61 -14.20 -3.56
C THR A 205 11.84 -13.97 -2.69
N ILE A 206 11.77 -12.98 -1.82
CA ILE A 206 12.69 -12.76 -0.71
C ILE A 206 11.92 -12.82 0.61
N ILE A 207 12.56 -13.34 1.65
CA ILE A 207 11.95 -13.54 2.96
C ILE A 207 12.54 -12.52 3.95
N CYS A 208 11.74 -11.54 4.34
CA CYS A 208 12.04 -10.56 5.38
C CYS A 208 13.46 -9.97 5.33
N SER A 209 14.38 -10.47 6.16
CA SER A 209 15.77 -9.99 6.23
C SER A 209 16.62 -10.31 5.01
N ASP A 210 16.18 -11.17 4.08
CA ASP A 210 16.79 -11.31 2.76
C ASP A 210 16.96 -9.95 2.06
N ALA A 211 16.08 -8.98 2.37
CA ALA A 211 16.18 -7.58 1.97
C ALA A 211 17.58 -6.98 2.21
N PHE A 212 18.29 -7.39 3.26
CA PHE A 212 19.63 -6.86 3.59
C PHE A 212 20.68 -7.31 2.58
N ASN A 213 20.63 -8.57 2.15
CA ASN A 213 21.54 -9.10 1.13
C ASN A 213 21.27 -8.44 -0.23
N VAL A 214 19.99 -8.26 -0.58
CA VAL A 214 19.58 -7.55 -1.80
C VAL A 214 19.97 -6.07 -1.76
N ALA A 215 19.92 -5.42 -0.60
CA ALA A 215 20.38 -4.05 -0.45
C ALA A 215 21.90 -3.90 -0.66
N GLN A 216 22.68 -4.88 -0.21
CA GLN A 216 24.15 -4.83 -0.28
C GLN A 216 24.72 -5.18 -1.66
N ASP A 217 24.06 -6.06 -2.42
CA ASP A 217 24.54 -6.50 -3.72
C ASP A 217 23.73 -5.88 -4.88
N ASP A 218 24.38 -4.95 -5.61
CA ASP A 218 23.75 -4.26 -6.74
C ASP A 218 23.46 -5.18 -7.93
N LEU A 219 24.29 -6.20 -8.17
CA LEU A 219 24.09 -7.15 -9.26
C LEU A 219 22.89 -8.05 -8.95
N LEU A 220 22.82 -8.57 -7.72
CA LEU A 220 21.70 -9.34 -7.21
C LEU A 220 20.39 -8.54 -7.35
N ARG A 221 20.39 -7.30 -6.85
CA ARG A 221 19.22 -6.40 -6.92
C ARG A 221 18.79 -6.13 -8.36
N ARG A 222 19.70 -5.87 -9.30
CA ARG A 222 19.36 -5.67 -10.72
C ARG A 222 18.69 -6.90 -11.31
N LYS A 223 19.22 -8.09 -11.04
CA LYS A 223 18.67 -9.35 -11.56
C LYS A 223 17.25 -9.61 -11.04
N LEU A 224 16.95 -9.18 -9.81
CA LEU A 224 15.63 -9.33 -9.18
C LEU A 224 14.64 -8.19 -9.50
N SER A 225 15.05 -7.12 -10.17
CA SER A 225 14.22 -5.94 -10.44
C SER A 225 14.10 -5.54 -11.92
N ASN A 226 14.71 -6.28 -12.84
CA ASN A 226 14.55 -6.01 -14.27
C ASN A 226 13.36 -6.79 -14.83
N LEU A 227 12.29 -6.09 -15.23
CA LEU A 227 11.05 -6.68 -15.75
C LEU A 227 10.51 -7.79 -14.84
N ALA A 228 10.56 -7.54 -13.53
CA ALA A 228 10.40 -8.57 -12.51
C ALA A 228 9.32 -8.22 -11.49
N THR A 229 8.56 -9.23 -11.06
CA THR A 229 7.75 -9.16 -9.84
C THR A 229 8.59 -9.72 -8.69
N LEU A 230 8.97 -8.86 -7.74
CA LEU A 230 9.67 -9.28 -6.54
C LEU A 230 8.69 -9.35 -5.37
N ILE A 231 8.40 -10.56 -4.91
CA ILE A 231 7.56 -10.79 -3.74
C ILE A 231 8.46 -10.73 -2.50
N HIS A 232 8.06 -9.94 -1.51
CA HIS A 232 8.74 -9.83 -0.23
C HIS A 232 7.76 -10.23 0.86
N ILE A 233 7.84 -11.49 1.30
CA ILE A 233 7.01 -12.02 2.38
C ILE A 233 7.68 -11.73 3.73
N GLN A 234 6.89 -11.37 4.74
CA GLN A 234 7.41 -10.83 5.99
C GLN A 234 6.58 -11.24 7.20
N LEU A 235 7.25 -11.36 8.34
CA LEU A 235 6.77 -11.29 9.71
C LEU A 235 7.67 -10.25 10.39
N ASN A 236 7.34 -8.98 10.22
CA ASN A 236 8.21 -7.87 10.62
C ASN A 236 7.47 -6.86 11.50
N PRO A 237 7.90 -6.62 12.75
CA PRO A 237 7.30 -5.60 13.61
C PRO A 237 7.62 -4.16 13.18
N LYS A 238 8.65 -3.96 12.36
CA LYS A 238 9.14 -2.65 11.91
C LYS A 238 9.41 -2.64 10.40
N PRO A 239 8.39 -2.83 9.55
CA PRO A 239 8.55 -2.92 8.09
C PRO A 239 9.11 -1.63 7.46
N ARG A 240 9.00 -0.50 8.15
CA ARG A 240 9.53 0.82 7.74
C ARG A 240 10.93 1.14 8.29
N HIS A 241 11.59 0.21 8.97
CA HIS A 241 12.98 0.43 9.39
C HIS A 241 13.90 0.59 8.17
N SER A 242 14.84 1.54 8.23
CA SER A 242 15.67 1.94 7.08
C SER A 242 16.36 0.78 6.37
N ASP A 243 16.81 -0.22 7.13
CA ASP A 243 17.49 -1.39 6.55
C ASP A 243 16.57 -2.26 5.67
N TYR A 244 15.28 -2.38 6.05
CA TYR A 244 14.28 -3.06 5.23
C TYR A 244 13.83 -2.20 4.04
N LEU A 245 13.85 -0.87 4.17
CA LEU A 245 13.51 0.05 3.08
C LEU A 245 14.60 0.13 2.02
N ARG A 246 15.87 -0.06 2.41
CA ARG A 246 17.04 0.28 1.59
C ARG A 246 17.01 -0.35 0.20
N TYR A 247 16.71 -1.65 0.09
CA TYR A 247 16.68 -2.31 -1.22
C TYR A 247 15.60 -1.73 -2.14
N ARG A 248 14.45 -1.29 -1.61
CA ARG A 248 13.40 -0.62 -2.37
C ARG A 248 13.88 0.75 -2.84
N ILE A 249 14.37 1.58 -1.93
CA ILE A 249 14.88 2.93 -2.24
C ILE A 249 16.00 2.87 -3.29
N ASP A 250 16.95 1.95 -3.14
CA ASP A 250 18.07 1.75 -4.07
C ASP A 250 17.58 1.22 -5.43
N THR A 251 16.52 0.42 -5.47
CA THR A 251 15.88 -0.01 -6.72
C THR A 251 15.21 1.15 -7.42
N PHE A 252 14.42 1.95 -6.69
CA PHE A 252 13.63 3.06 -7.24
C PHE A 252 14.50 4.23 -7.73
N SER A 253 15.69 4.38 -7.16
CA SER A 253 16.61 5.48 -7.50
C SER A 253 17.36 5.28 -8.83
N LYS A 254 17.21 4.13 -9.49
CA LYS A 254 17.86 3.83 -10.77
C LYS A 254 17.13 4.44 -11.97
N ASN A 255 17.78 4.39 -13.13
CA ASN A 255 17.19 4.79 -14.40
C ASN A 255 15.86 4.04 -14.62
N LYS A 256 14.80 4.78 -15.00
CA LYS A 256 13.45 4.25 -15.24
C LYS A 256 13.43 3.07 -16.21
N ALA A 257 14.29 3.05 -17.22
CA ALA A 257 14.39 1.96 -18.19
C ALA A 257 15.02 0.67 -17.63
N LEU A 258 15.68 0.74 -16.46
CA LEU A 258 16.44 -0.36 -15.87
C LEU A 258 15.85 -0.88 -14.55
N ASN A 259 14.70 -0.34 -14.13
CA ASN A 259 14.06 -0.70 -12.85
C ASN A 259 12.54 -0.84 -12.97
N ASN A 260 12.06 -1.23 -14.16
CA ASN A 260 10.65 -1.54 -14.33
C ASN A 260 10.34 -2.87 -13.62
N CYS A 261 9.85 -2.76 -12.38
CA CYS A 261 9.48 -3.89 -11.53
C CYS A 261 8.26 -3.56 -10.69
N ASP A 262 7.57 -4.63 -10.30
CA ASP A 262 6.63 -4.59 -9.20
C ASP A 262 7.30 -5.19 -7.96
N ILE A 263 7.19 -4.51 -6.81
CA ILE A 263 7.60 -5.07 -5.52
C ILE A 263 6.35 -5.24 -4.68
N VAL A 264 6.08 -6.46 -4.22
CA VAL A 264 4.92 -6.78 -3.37
C VAL A 264 5.41 -7.13 -1.98
N CYS A 265 5.27 -6.21 -1.04
CA CYS A 265 5.51 -6.47 0.37
C CYS A 265 4.23 -7.04 0.99
N LEU A 266 4.30 -8.26 1.53
CA LEU A 266 3.20 -8.94 2.20
C LEU A 266 3.63 -9.36 3.60
N ASN A 267 3.11 -8.66 4.60
CA ASN A 267 3.38 -8.91 6.01
C ASN A 267 2.12 -9.48 6.70
N TRP A 268 2.26 -9.88 7.96
CA TRP A 268 1.12 -10.11 8.86
C TRP A 268 0.35 -8.81 9.12
N ALA A 269 -0.86 -8.93 9.68
CA ALA A 269 -1.69 -7.80 10.08
C ALA A 269 -1.03 -6.96 11.21
N GLU A 270 -1.62 -5.81 11.52
CA GLU A 270 -1.19 -5.00 12.67
C GLU A 270 -1.50 -5.66 14.02
N ASN A 271 -0.89 -5.10 15.08
CA ASN A 271 -1.11 -5.51 16.48
C ASN A 271 -0.82 -7.00 16.74
N MET A 272 0.25 -7.51 16.14
CA MET A 272 0.73 -8.86 16.41
C MET A 272 1.11 -9.03 17.88
N VAL A 273 0.89 -10.24 18.38
CA VAL A 273 1.29 -10.68 19.72
C VAL A 273 2.18 -11.90 19.57
N GLN A 274 3.38 -11.84 20.14
CA GLN A 274 4.34 -12.93 20.16
C GLN A 274 4.36 -13.60 21.54
N TYR A 275 4.35 -14.93 21.56
CA TYR A 275 4.56 -15.75 22.76
C TYR A 275 5.93 -16.42 22.73
N ASP A 276 6.58 -16.51 23.90
CA ASP A 276 7.87 -17.20 24.08
C ASP A 276 7.74 -18.70 24.38
N ALA A 277 6.54 -19.14 24.75
CA ALA A 277 6.14 -20.53 24.93
C ALA A 277 4.60 -20.61 24.91
N PRO A 278 3.99 -21.77 24.65
CA PRO A 278 2.55 -21.95 24.80
C PRO A 278 2.08 -21.61 26.23
N GLY A 279 1.22 -20.59 26.36
CA GLY A 279 0.79 -20.07 27.68
C GLY A 279 1.86 -19.30 28.45
N GLY A 280 2.99 -18.99 27.81
CA GLY A 280 4.12 -18.27 28.38
C GLY A 280 3.93 -16.75 28.40
N LYS A 281 5.05 -16.03 28.49
CA LYS A 281 5.03 -14.55 28.40
C LYS A 281 4.70 -14.15 26.98
N HIS A 282 4.09 -12.98 26.86
CA HIS A 282 3.74 -12.41 25.57
C HIS A 282 4.19 -10.97 25.45
N GLU A 283 4.51 -10.58 24.22
CA GLU A 283 4.83 -9.21 23.81
C GLU A 283 3.84 -8.76 22.74
N ALA A 284 3.13 -7.67 22.99
CA ALA A 284 2.34 -7.00 21.97
C ALA A 284 3.23 -6.03 21.19
N TRP A 285 3.44 -6.31 19.90
CA TRP A 285 4.35 -5.51 19.06
C TRP A 285 3.84 -4.10 18.81
N LYS A 286 2.51 -3.90 18.87
CA LYS A 286 1.84 -2.63 18.48
C LYS A 286 2.32 -2.15 17.10
N ASN A 287 2.63 -3.09 16.22
CA ASN A 287 3.18 -2.85 14.90
C ASN A 287 2.10 -2.45 13.91
N GLU A 288 2.54 -1.89 12.80
CA GLU A 288 1.79 -1.77 11.55
C GLU A 288 2.04 -3.02 10.69
N SER A 289 1.13 -3.32 9.76
CA SER A 289 1.37 -4.37 8.77
C SER A 289 2.45 -3.93 7.77
N GLY A 290 2.30 -2.76 7.15
CA GLY A 290 3.25 -2.28 6.14
C GLY A 290 3.22 -3.05 4.81
N SER A 291 2.24 -3.93 4.60
CA SER A 291 1.99 -4.54 3.29
C SER A 291 1.68 -3.47 2.25
N ALA A 292 2.32 -3.56 1.08
CA ALA A 292 2.14 -2.61 -0.01
C ALA A 292 2.59 -3.18 -1.37
N TRP A 293 2.01 -2.65 -2.45
CA TRP A 293 2.43 -2.90 -3.83
C TRP A 293 3.09 -1.64 -4.41
N TYR A 294 4.36 -1.76 -4.79
CA TYR A 294 5.14 -0.68 -5.41
C TYR A 294 5.21 -0.90 -6.91
N ILE A 295 4.87 0.13 -7.68
CA ILE A 295 4.66 0.05 -9.14
C ILE A 295 5.42 1.17 -9.83
N SER A 296 6.01 0.84 -10.98
CA SER A 296 6.64 1.80 -11.89
C SER A 296 5.72 2.96 -12.29
N ASP A 297 6.33 4.10 -12.60
CA ASP A 297 5.67 5.39 -12.86
C ASP A 297 4.62 5.37 -13.98
N ASP A 298 4.86 4.56 -15.01
CA ASP A 298 4.06 4.47 -16.22
C ASP A 298 3.01 3.36 -16.17
N ARG A 299 2.91 2.62 -15.06
CA ARG A 299 2.12 1.38 -14.96
C ARG A 299 0.94 1.43 -14.01
N CYS A 300 0.66 2.58 -13.40
CA CYS A 300 -0.48 2.74 -12.50
C CYS A 300 -1.20 4.06 -12.76
N SER A 301 -2.52 3.98 -12.83
CA SER A 301 -3.36 5.15 -12.96
C SER A 301 -3.46 5.89 -11.63
N SER A 302 -3.68 7.19 -11.73
CA SER A 302 -4.04 8.04 -10.60
C SER A 302 -5.37 8.76 -10.82
N LYS A 303 -6.20 8.23 -11.73
CA LYS A 303 -7.57 8.70 -11.93
C LYS A 303 -8.43 8.36 -10.70
N ASP A 304 -9.26 9.31 -10.30
CA ASP A 304 -10.07 9.23 -9.08
C ASP A 304 -10.91 7.96 -9.02
N GLU A 305 -11.60 7.60 -10.11
CA GLU A 305 -12.47 6.41 -10.14
C GLU A 305 -11.72 5.11 -9.83
N GLU A 306 -10.47 5.00 -10.29
CA GLU A 306 -9.63 3.83 -10.07
C GLU A 306 -9.08 3.80 -8.65
N VAL A 307 -8.61 4.94 -8.15
CA VAL A 307 -8.13 5.10 -6.77
C VAL A 307 -9.25 4.81 -5.78
N GLU A 308 -10.41 5.46 -5.93
CA GLU A 308 -11.54 5.31 -5.02
C GLU A 308 -12.11 3.90 -5.03
N ARG A 309 -12.12 3.21 -6.18
CA ARG A 309 -12.53 1.81 -6.26
C ARG A 309 -11.63 0.91 -5.41
N ASN A 310 -10.33 1.10 -5.49
CA ASN A 310 -9.37 0.34 -4.69
C ASN A 310 -9.50 0.70 -3.19
N GLU A 311 -9.65 1.98 -2.86
CA GLU A 311 -9.76 2.44 -1.48
C GLU A 311 -11.00 1.90 -0.76
N ARG A 312 -12.13 1.79 -1.46
CA ARG A 312 -13.36 1.18 -0.90
C ARG A 312 -13.15 -0.24 -0.40
N LEU A 313 -12.18 -0.96 -0.95
CA LEU A 313 -11.86 -2.33 -0.54
C LEU A 313 -10.61 -2.41 0.36
N GLY A 314 -9.99 -1.27 0.68
CA GLY A 314 -8.82 -1.20 1.57
C GLY A 314 -7.47 -1.27 0.86
N LEU A 315 -7.39 -0.82 -0.39
CA LEU A 315 -6.13 -0.63 -1.11
C LEU A 315 -5.92 0.87 -1.39
N TYR A 316 -5.01 1.49 -0.65
CA TYR A 316 -4.87 2.94 -0.58
C TYR A 316 -3.73 3.48 -1.43
N TYR A 317 -4.03 4.45 -2.28
CA TYR A 317 -3.04 5.06 -3.16
C TYR A 317 -2.17 6.11 -2.45
N SER A 318 -0.87 6.06 -2.74
CA SER A 318 0.10 7.11 -2.48
C SER A 318 1.11 7.21 -3.64
N ARG A 319 1.81 8.33 -3.71
CA ARG A 319 2.84 8.64 -4.70
C ARG A 319 4.19 8.87 -4.03
N HIS A 320 5.11 7.93 -4.20
CA HIS A 320 6.44 7.99 -3.61
C HIS A 320 7.34 9.01 -4.33
N VAL A 321 8.17 9.71 -3.56
CA VAL A 321 9.10 10.74 -4.07
C VAL A 321 10.11 10.24 -5.11
N LYS A 322 10.36 8.92 -5.17
CA LYS A 322 11.18 8.28 -6.21
C LYS A 322 10.38 7.81 -7.44
N HIS A 323 9.31 8.52 -7.79
CA HIS A 323 8.48 8.23 -8.96
C HIS A 323 7.95 6.78 -8.99
N ARG A 324 7.35 6.36 -7.88
CA ARG A 324 6.63 5.09 -7.77
C ARG A 324 5.21 5.33 -7.29
N HIS A 325 4.28 4.57 -7.84
CA HIS A 325 2.96 4.44 -7.23
C HIS A 325 3.06 3.39 -6.13
N VAL A 326 2.38 3.65 -5.02
CA VAL A 326 2.35 2.74 -3.88
C VAL A 326 0.91 2.52 -3.51
N LEU A 327 0.49 1.25 -3.51
CA LEU A 327 -0.83 0.82 -3.10
C LEU A 327 -0.70 0.10 -1.76
N HIS A 328 -1.07 0.76 -0.67
CA HIS A 328 -0.98 0.22 0.69
C HIS A 328 -2.20 -0.63 1.00
N PHE A 329 -1.99 -1.84 1.50
CA PHE A 329 -3.10 -2.65 2.00
C PHE A 329 -3.56 -2.12 3.36
N HIS A 330 -4.85 -2.24 3.65
CA HIS A 330 -5.37 -2.01 4.98
C HIS A 330 -4.68 -2.93 5.99
N PHE A 331 -4.42 -2.43 7.20
CA PHE A 331 -3.58 -3.15 8.17
C PHE A 331 -4.29 -4.29 8.91
N ALA A 332 -5.62 -4.33 8.88
CA ALA A 332 -6.39 -5.41 9.49
C ALA A 332 -6.25 -6.75 8.74
N PRO A 333 -6.56 -7.89 9.38
CA PRO A 333 -6.48 -9.21 8.76
C PRO A 333 -7.46 -9.35 7.59
N ALA A 334 -6.99 -9.84 6.45
CA ALA A 334 -7.80 -10.07 5.26
C ALA A 334 -7.10 -10.95 4.23
N ALA A 335 -7.87 -11.51 3.31
CA ALA A 335 -7.35 -11.93 2.00
C ALA A 335 -7.74 -10.90 0.93
N PHE A 336 -6.80 -10.55 0.05
CA PHE A 336 -6.97 -9.55 -0.99
C PHE A 336 -6.89 -10.20 -2.36
N GLU A 337 -7.97 -10.12 -3.13
CA GLU A 337 -8.04 -10.61 -4.50
C GLU A 337 -7.86 -9.46 -5.49
N LEU A 338 -6.85 -9.54 -6.35
CA LEU A 338 -6.53 -8.49 -7.31
C LEU A 338 -6.45 -9.02 -8.74
N THR A 339 -6.83 -8.16 -9.69
CA THR A 339 -6.51 -8.31 -11.11
C THR A 339 -5.35 -7.37 -11.45
N VAL A 340 -4.31 -7.91 -12.10
CA VAL A 340 -3.04 -7.23 -12.30
C VAL A 340 -2.58 -7.36 -13.75
N ALA A 341 -2.23 -6.22 -14.37
CA ALA A 341 -1.61 -6.18 -15.68
C ALA A 341 -0.13 -6.58 -15.61
N LYS A 342 0.39 -7.23 -16.66
CA LYS A 342 1.79 -7.65 -16.74
C LYS A 342 2.77 -6.49 -16.67
N ILE A 343 4.01 -6.79 -16.30
CA ILE A 343 5.09 -5.78 -16.22
C ILE A 343 5.48 -5.24 -17.59
N ALA A 344 5.49 -6.13 -18.57
CA ALA A 344 5.71 -5.82 -19.96
C ALA A 344 4.84 -6.74 -20.82
N GLN A 345 4.49 -6.26 -22.01
CA GLN A 345 3.74 -6.99 -23.01
C GLN A 345 4.52 -6.94 -24.33
N THR A 346 4.55 -8.05 -25.08
CA THR A 346 5.21 -8.12 -26.41
C THR A 346 4.24 -7.84 -27.56
N GLY A 347 2.96 -7.65 -27.25
CA GLY A 347 1.90 -7.36 -28.22
C GLY A 347 1.80 -5.89 -28.65
N SER A 348 0.68 -5.55 -29.29
CA SER A 348 0.42 -4.18 -29.75
C SER A 348 0.15 -3.22 -28.59
N TYR A 349 0.73 -2.02 -28.67
CA TYR A 349 0.58 -0.95 -27.65
C TYR A 349 -0.88 -0.57 -27.34
N VAL A 350 -1.82 -0.80 -28.28
CA VAL A 350 -3.25 -0.49 -28.09
C VAL A 350 -3.91 -1.37 -27.03
N HIS A 351 -3.27 -2.47 -26.62
CA HIS A 351 -3.73 -3.36 -25.56
C HIS A 351 -3.01 -3.12 -24.22
N ASP A 352 -2.08 -2.18 -24.18
CA ASP A 352 -1.35 -1.87 -22.96
C ASP A 352 -2.30 -1.29 -21.91
N ASN A 353 -2.21 -1.79 -20.68
CA ASN A 353 -3.09 -1.43 -19.59
C ASN A 353 -2.28 -0.89 -18.41
N VAL A 354 -2.35 0.42 -18.23
CA VAL A 354 -1.60 1.18 -17.22
C VAL A 354 -2.43 1.51 -15.97
N THR A 355 -3.47 0.72 -15.65
CA THR A 355 -4.33 0.95 -14.47
C THR A 355 -3.68 0.55 -13.15
N GLY A 356 -2.61 -0.26 -13.19
CA GLY A 356 -2.05 -0.92 -12.00
C GLY A 356 -2.96 -2.02 -11.45
N PRO A 357 -2.59 -2.62 -10.29
CA PRO A 357 -3.41 -3.58 -9.58
C PRO A 357 -4.79 -3.03 -9.21
N LYS A 358 -5.83 -3.80 -9.54
CA LYS A 358 -7.21 -3.56 -9.13
C LYS A 358 -7.56 -4.52 -8.01
N LEU A 359 -7.97 -4.01 -6.85
CA LEU A 359 -8.57 -4.84 -5.81
C LEU A 359 -10.01 -5.19 -6.24
N ASP A 360 -10.28 -6.47 -6.50
CA ASP A 360 -11.59 -6.96 -6.92
C ASP A 360 -12.46 -7.35 -5.72
N ALA A 361 -11.85 -7.98 -4.72
CA ALA A 361 -12.52 -8.37 -3.49
C ALA A 361 -11.56 -8.34 -2.30
N ARG A 362 -12.12 -8.01 -1.13
CA ARG A 362 -11.48 -8.23 0.17
C ARG A 362 -12.30 -9.28 0.92
N TYR A 363 -11.62 -10.25 1.50
CA TYR A 363 -12.25 -11.29 2.31
C TYR A 363 -11.83 -11.14 3.76
N THR A 364 -12.78 -11.28 4.68
CA THR A 364 -12.54 -11.32 6.13
C THR A 364 -12.88 -12.70 6.66
N TRP A 365 -12.15 -13.15 7.68
CA TRP A 365 -12.41 -14.45 8.30
C TRP A 365 -13.74 -14.42 9.06
N ASP A 366 -14.67 -15.29 8.67
CA ASP A 366 -15.91 -15.53 9.39
C ASP A 366 -15.73 -16.77 10.28
N SER A 367 -15.64 -16.54 11.59
CA SER A 367 -15.46 -17.60 12.58
C SER A 367 -16.68 -18.52 12.70
N GLY A 368 -17.88 -18.07 12.33
CA GLY A 368 -19.10 -18.86 12.38
C GLY A 368 -19.15 -19.90 11.26
N SER A 369 -18.78 -19.51 10.04
CA SER A 369 -18.69 -20.42 8.90
C SER A 369 -17.33 -21.10 8.74
N GLN A 370 -16.30 -20.64 9.46
CA GLN A 370 -14.90 -21.04 9.29
C GLN A 370 -14.41 -20.86 7.83
N THR A 371 -14.80 -19.75 7.21
CA THR A 371 -14.39 -19.44 5.84
C THR A 371 -13.97 -17.98 5.65
N TRP A 372 -13.18 -17.73 4.61
CA TRP A 372 -12.94 -16.38 4.11
C TRP A 372 -14.15 -15.88 3.31
N ALA A 373 -14.93 -14.97 3.90
CA ALA A 373 -16.14 -14.42 3.30
C ALA A 373 -15.87 -13.05 2.68
N SER A 374 -16.45 -12.80 1.50
CA SER A 374 -16.32 -11.51 0.82
C SER A 374 -16.93 -10.39 1.67
N ASN A 375 -16.20 -9.29 1.79
CA ASN A 375 -16.59 -8.13 2.59
C ASN A 375 -16.42 -6.87 1.74
N ALA A 376 -17.56 -6.31 1.34
CA ALA A 376 -17.65 -5.10 0.51
C ALA A 376 -17.65 -3.80 1.32
N ASP A 377 -17.73 -3.87 2.66
CA ASP A 377 -17.76 -2.69 3.51
C ASP A 377 -16.41 -1.98 3.46
N SER A 378 -16.40 -0.65 3.38
CA SER A 378 -15.13 0.08 3.46
C SER A 378 -14.47 -0.20 4.82
N PRO A 379 -13.19 -0.63 4.86
CA PRO A 379 -12.46 -0.68 6.12
C PRO A 379 -12.48 0.68 6.81
N GLU A 380 -12.55 0.67 8.14
CA GLU A 380 -12.34 1.88 8.95
C GLU A 380 -10.89 2.31 8.82
N SER A 381 -10.66 3.50 8.27
CA SER A 381 -9.31 4.05 8.06
C SER A 381 -8.85 5.00 9.18
N GLY A 382 -9.58 5.07 10.29
CA GLY A 382 -9.45 6.06 11.36
C GLY A 382 -10.12 7.40 11.05
N LEU A 383 -10.85 7.50 9.94
CA LEU A 383 -11.57 8.69 9.52
C LEU A 383 -12.70 9.03 10.49
N THR A 384 -13.38 8.04 11.05
CA THR A 384 -14.47 8.27 12.02
C THR A 384 -13.97 8.97 13.27
N SER A 385 -12.82 8.54 13.80
CA SER A 385 -12.15 9.17 14.95
C SER A 385 -11.71 10.59 14.63
N LEU A 386 -11.13 10.82 13.45
CA LEU A 386 -10.71 12.15 13.00
C LEU A 386 -11.90 13.12 12.90
N CYS A 387 -13.02 12.67 12.34
CA CYS A 387 -14.23 13.49 12.21
C CYS A 387 -14.87 13.82 13.55
N SER A 388 -14.57 13.06 14.59
CA SER A 388 -15.12 13.21 15.95
C SER A 388 -14.15 13.87 16.92
N LEU A 389 -13.01 14.38 16.42
CA LEU A 389 -11.92 14.93 17.22
C LEU A 389 -12.35 16.11 18.10
N THR A 390 -13.22 16.99 17.60
CA THR A 390 -13.90 18.06 18.35
C THR A 390 -15.27 18.32 17.75
N GLU A 391 -16.17 18.97 18.48
CA GLU A 391 -17.49 19.38 17.96
C GLU A 391 -17.36 20.22 16.68
N ARG A 392 -16.45 21.20 16.66
CA ARG A 392 -16.18 22.05 15.49
C ARG A 392 -15.72 21.27 14.27
N VAL A 393 -14.88 20.24 14.48
CA VAL A 393 -14.46 19.34 13.39
C VAL A 393 -15.66 18.53 12.91
N GLY A 394 -16.46 17.98 13.83
CA GLY A 394 -17.66 17.24 13.49
C GLY A 394 -18.64 18.03 12.63
N GLU A 395 -18.93 19.28 13.02
CA GLU A 395 -19.78 20.18 12.25
C GLU A 395 -19.24 20.43 10.85
N ALA A 396 -17.95 20.79 10.73
CA ALA A 396 -17.34 21.10 9.44
C ALA A 396 -17.28 19.88 8.50
N PHE A 397 -17.09 18.68 9.04
CA PHE A 397 -16.99 17.44 8.28
C PHE A 397 -18.36 16.79 8.02
N SER A 398 -19.47 17.35 8.51
CA SER A 398 -20.82 16.77 8.32
C SER A 398 -21.18 16.56 6.84
N THR A 399 -20.85 17.53 5.98
CA THR A 399 -21.10 17.43 4.52
C THR A 399 -20.07 16.53 3.84
N LEU A 400 -18.82 16.57 4.29
CA LEU A 400 -17.73 15.75 3.75
C LEU A 400 -17.94 14.25 4.03
N ARG A 401 -18.51 13.91 5.18
CA ARG A 401 -18.83 12.52 5.58
C ARG A 401 -19.94 11.87 4.77
N ALA A 402 -20.82 12.67 4.16
CA ALA A 402 -21.83 12.14 3.26
C ALA A 402 -21.25 11.70 1.90
N SER A 403 -19.97 11.95 1.66
CA SER A 403 -19.24 11.52 0.47
C SER A 403 -18.43 10.26 0.75
N ASP A 404 -18.61 9.23 -0.07
CA ASP A 404 -17.80 8.00 -0.02
C ASP A 404 -16.37 8.18 -0.60
N SER A 405 -16.03 9.40 -1.06
CA SER A 405 -14.71 9.74 -1.61
C SER A 405 -13.80 10.36 -0.57
N ARG A 406 -12.72 9.64 -0.20
CA ARG A 406 -11.64 10.17 0.65
C ARG A 406 -10.87 11.27 -0.05
N LEU A 407 -10.57 11.14 -1.35
CA LEU A 407 -9.87 12.17 -2.12
C LEU A 407 -10.61 13.51 -2.07
N ARG A 408 -11.94 13.52 -2.13
CA ARG A 408 -12.75 14.74 -1.95
C ARG A 408 -12.53 15.39 -0.59
N ILE A 409 -12.49 14.60 0.48
CA ILE A 409 -12.21 15.10 1.84
C ILE A 409 -10.80 15.70 1.89
N GLU A 410 -9.79 15.01 1.36
CA GLU A 410 -8.40 15.48 1.36
C GLU A 410 -8.22 16.78 0.56
N ARG A 411 -8.91 16.92 -0.58
CA ARG A 411 -8.90 18.15 -1.38
C ARG A 411 -9.57 19.31 -0.66
N ALA A 412 -10.69 19.06 0.02
CA ALA A 412 -11.35 20.06 0.84
C ALA A 412 -10.44 20.51 2.00
N ILE A 413 -9.74 19.58 2.66
CA ILE A 413 -8.73 19.89 3.69
C ILE A 413 -7.58 20.71 3.09
N ALA A 414 -7.07 20.32 1.91
CA ALA A 414 -5.95 21.01 1.25
C ALA A 414 -6.27 22.48 0.94
N LEU A 415 -7.44 22.77 0.36
CA LEU A 415 -7.88 24.15 0.12
C LEU A 415 -8.07 24.91 1.43
N SER A 416 -8.72 24.28 2.41
CA SER A 416 -9.03 24.90 3.70
C SER A 416 -7.78 25.19 4.54
N CYS A 417 -6.69 24.42 4.36
CA CYS A 417 -5.41 24.64 5.03
C CYS A 417 -4.46 25.57 4.24
N GLY A 418 -4.85 25.97 3.03
CA GLY A 418 -4.05 26.81 2.14
C GLY A 418 -3.14 26.01 1.20
N LEU A 419 -3.26 26.28 -0.10
CA LEU A 419 -2.35 25.78 -1.13
C LEU A 419 -1.24 26.80 -1.39
N THR A 420 -0.01 26.34 -1.54
CA THR A 420 1.14 27.18 -1.94
C THR A 420 1.45 27.09 -3.44
N SER A 421 0.73 26.22 -4.16
CA SER A 421 0.92 26.00 -5.60
C SER A 421 -0.27 26.56 -6.39
N SER A 422 0.02 27.25 -7.49
CA SER A 422 -0.97 27.73 -8.46
C SER A 422 -1.17 26.77 -9.65
N LYS A 423 -0.67 25.54 -9.58
CA LYS A 423 -0.84 24.55 -10.65
C LYS A 423 -2.32 24.16 -10.78
N PRO A 424 -2.98 24.32 -11.95
CA PRO A 424 -4.39 23.95 -12.10
C PRO A 424 -4.68 22.48 -11.82
N SER A 425 -3.71 21.59 -12.02
CA SER A 425 -3.85 20.14 -11.80
C SER A 425 -3.55 19.66 -10.37
N TRP A 426 -3.43 20.57 -9.40
CA TRP A 426 -3.05 20.25 -8.01
C TRP A 426 -3.92 19.16 -7.36
N TYR A 427 -5.19 19.06 -7.77
CA TYR A 427 -6.18 18.16 -7.18
C TYR A 427 -6.06 16.71 -7.66
N GLY A 428 -5.32 16.41 -8.73
CA GLY A 428 -5.14 15.03 -9.19
C GLY A 428 -4.44 14.19 -8.12
N ALA A 429 -4.82 12.92 -7.93
CA ALA A 429 -4.30 12.10 -6.83
C ALA A 429 -2.76 11.99 -6.83
N ALA A 430 -2.10 11.97 -7.99
CA ALA A 430 -0.63 11.97 -8.09
C ALA A 430 0.04 13.32 -7.75
N SER A 431 -0.71 14.42 -7.74
CA SER A 431 -0.24 15.77 -7.41
C SER A 431 -0.69 16.27 -6.05
N LEU A 432 -1.64 15.58 -5.42
CA LEU A 432 -2.20 15.96 -4.13
C LEU A 432 -1.18 15.70 -3.02
N GLU A 433 -0.88 16.73 -2.21
CA GLU A 433 0.18 16.64 -1.20
C GLU A 433 -0.09 15.58 -0.13
N SER A 434 -1.36 15.36 0.25
CA SER A 434 -1.73 14.30 1.18
C SER A 434 -1.34 12.91 0.66
N CYS A 435 -1.44 12.69 -0.66
CA CYS A 435 -1.06 11.44 -1.31
C CYS A 435 0.46 11.28 -1.49
N ARG A 436 1.28 12.27 -1.13
CA ARG A 436 2.74 12.17 -1.27
C ARG A 436 3.34 11.26 -0.19
N LEU A 437 4.21 10.36 -0.61
CA LEU A 437 4.92 9.43 0.27
C LEU A 437 6.43 9.73 0.25
N GLY A 438 7.00 9.99 1.42
CA GLY A 438 8.44 10.20 1.60
C GLY A 438 9.24 8.90 1.53
N GLU A 439 10.57 9.01 1.60
CA GLU A 439 11.48 7.85 1.64
C GLU A 439 11.34 7.01 2.92
N ASP A 440 10.73 7.56 3.96
CA ASP A 440 10.40 6.87 5.21
C ASP A 440 9.14 6.00 5.12
N GLU A 441 8.45 6.07 3.98
CA GLU A 441 7.19 5.37 3.69
C GLU A 441 6.10 5.60 4.77
N VAL A 442 6.16 6.71 5.53
CA VAL A 442 5.09 7.10 6.47
C VAL A 442 3.91 7.64 5.65
N VAL A 443 2.74 7.02 5.81
CA VAL A 443 1.50 7.46 5.15
C VAL A 443 0.98 8.73 5.81
N ARG A 444 1.11 9.87 5.13
CA ARG A 444 0.69 11.19 5.64
C ARG A 444 -0.67 11.66 5.10
N ARG A 445 -1.47 10.71 4.61
CA ARG A 445 -2.79 11.00 4.07
C ARG A 445 -3.73 11.51 5.15
N ASP A 446 -4.46 12.58 4.83
CA ASP A 446 -5.34 13.25 5.80
C ASP A 446 -6.49 12.33 6.25
N THR A 447 -6.92 11.38 5.41
CA THR A 447 -8.05 10.48 5.71
C THR A 447 -7.65 9.07 6.16
N LEU A 448 -6.35 8.77 6.21
CA LEU A 448 -5.82 7.46 6.57
C LEU A 448 -4.99 7.57 7.85
N ALA A 449 -5.57 7.22 8.99
CA ALA A 449 -4.89 7.11 10.28
C ALA A 449 -4.64 5.63 10.62
N LEU A 450 -3.96 4.94 9.70
CA LEU A 450 -3.51 3.55 9.90
C LEU A 450 -2.10 3.49 10.50
N ASP A 451 -1.28 4.51 10.20
CA ASP A 451 0.07 4.66 10.73
C ASP A 451 0.06 5.11 12.20
N ARG A 452 1.15 4.82 12.89
CA ARG A 452 1.39 5.17 14.30
C ARG A 452 2.45 6.25 14.46
N ASP A 453 2.79 6.93 13.36
CA ASP A 453 3.77 7.99 13.41
C ASP A 453 3.15 9.22 14.10
N ALA A 454 3.71 9.58 15.25
CA ALA A 454 3.16 10.66 16.07
C ALA A 454 3.16 12.02 15.34
N SER A 455 4.11 12.24 14.43
CA SER A 455 4.19 13.48 13.64
C SER A 455 3.11 13.52 12.56
N ALA A 456 2.91 12.41 11.83
CA ALA A 456 1.83 12.27 10.86
C ALA A 456 0.44 12.39 11.52
N GLN A 457 0.24 11.74 12.68
CA GLN A 457 -1.00 11.88 13.46
C GLN A 457 -1.24 13.33 13.88
N SER A 458 -0.24 13.99 14.48
CA SER A 458 -0.36 15.38 14.92
C SER A 458 -0.69 16.33 13.77
N THR A 459 -0.04 16.13 12.62
CA THR A 459 -0.28 16.91 11.40
C THR A 459 -1.71 16.74 10.89
N ARG A 460 -2.21 15.50 10.85
CA ARG A 460 -3.57 15.17 10.42
C ARG A 460 -4.62 15.80 11.33
N GLU A 461 -4.44 15.67 12.64
CA GLU A 461 -5.32 16.30 13.63
C GLU A 461 -5.32 17.83 13.54
N GLU A 462 -4.13 18.44 13.37
CA GLU A 462 -4.00 19.88 13.21
C GLU A 462 -4.75 20.37 11.97
N ARG A 463 -4.59 19.68 10.84
CA ARG A 463 -5.27 20.01 9.58
C ARG A 463 -6.79 19.88 9.71
N ALA A 464 -7.30 18.83 10.37
CA ALA A 464 -8.72 18.71 10.68
C ALA A 464 -9.21 19.86 11.58
N LYS A 465 -8.47 20.22 12.63
CA LYS A 465 -8.77 21.34 13.53
C LYS A 465 -8.76 22.69 12.80
N ARG A 466 -7.91 22.87 11.78
CA ARG A 466 -7.91 24.07 10.92
C ARG A 466 -9.20 24.17 10.11
N VAL A 467 -9.69 23.07 9.54
CA VAL A 467 -11.00 23.04 8.84
C VAL A 467 -12.14 23.39 9.80
N GLY A 468 -12.17 22.81 11.00
CA GLY A 468 -13.16 23.15 12.03
C GLY A 468 -13.10 24.63 12.44
N SER A 469 -11.90 25.18 12.58
CA SER A 469 -11.69 26.60 12.89
C SER A 469 -12.14 27.52 11.77
N LEU A 470 -11.87 27.16 10.51
CA LEU A 470 -12.33 27.89 9.33
C LEU A 470 -13.87 27.95 9.29
N ASN A 471 -14.54 26.81 9.46
CA ASN A 471 -16.00 26.74 9.48
C ASN A 471 -16.61 27.64 10.56
N HIS A 472 -15.98 27.64 11.75
CA HIS A 472 -16.39 28.50 12.85
C HIS A 472 -16.19 29.99 12.53
N ILE A 473 -15.00 30.39 12.08
CA ILE A 473 -14.68 31.79 11.71
C ILE A 473 -15.68 32.31 10.67
N LEU A 474 -15.96 31.52 9.64
CA LEU A 474 -16.90 31.91 8.58
C LEU A 474 -18.34 32.07 9.07
N SER A 475 -18.69 31.40 10.18
CA SER A 475 -20.03 31.46 10.77
C SER A 475 -20.19 32.59 11.79
N THR A 476 -19.11 33.00 12.46
CA THR A 476 -19.17 33.94 13.59
C THR A 476 -18.58 35.32 13.33
N GLU A 477 -17.62 35.43 12.41
CA GLU A 477 -16.88 36.68 12.19
C GLU A 477 -17.50 37.56 11.11
N THR A 478 -17.12 38.84 11.11
CA THR A 478 -17.43 39.74 10.00
C THR A 478 -16.52 39.43 8.81
N LEU A 479 -17.12 39.00 7.70
CA LEU A 479 -16.38 38.57 6.51
C LEU A 479 -16.04 39.76 5.58
N PRO A 480 -14.91 39.70 4.84
CA PRO A 480 -14.53 40.73 3.89
C PRO A 480 -15.52 40.83 2.72
N PHE A 481 -15.53 41.99 2.06
CA PHE A 481 -16.55 42.36 1.07
C PHE A 481 -16.80 41.30 -0.01
N ASN A 482 -15.73 40.71 -0.55
CA ASN A 482 -15.78 39.74 -1.64
C ASN A 482 -16.38 38.38 -1.27
N ILE A 483 -16.54 38.08 0.04
CA ILE A 483 -17.20 36.86 0.55
C ILE A 483 -18.24 37.16 1.65
N ARG A 484 -18.71 38.41 1.76
CA ARG A 484 -19.60 38.85 2.85
C ARG A 484 -20.93 38.10 2.88
N ASP A 485 -21.40 37.70 1.71
CA ASP A 485 -22.64 36.92 1.48
C ASP A 485 -22.57 35.49 2.06
N LEU A 486 -21.38 34.96 2.32
CA LEU A 486 -21.19 33.66 2.98
C LEU A 486 -21.48 33.69 4.49
N GLY A 487 -21.46 34.87 5.13
CA GLY A 487 -21.65 34.98 6.58
C GLY A 487 -23.07 34.60 7.05
N LYS A 488 -23.27 34.56 8.38
CA LYS A 488 -24.55 34.22 9.05
C LYS A 488 -24.99 32.76 8.93
N GLY A 489 -24.04 31.83 8.82
CA GLY A 489 -24.29 30.39 8.81
C GLY A 489 -24.80 29.82 7.48
N GLY A 490 -25.08 28.51 7.47
CA GLY A 490 -25.51 27.77 6.27
C GLY A 490 -24.40 27.49 5.26
N ILE A 491 -23.14 27.74 5.64
CA ILE A 491 -21.98 27.38 4.82
C ILE A 491 -21.67 25.89 4.92
N ARG A 492 -20.98 25.38 3.91
CA ARG A 492 -20.52 24.00 3.83
C ARG A 492 -19.08 24.02 3.33
N VAL A 493 -18.20 23.30 4.04
CA VAL A 493 -16.88 22.97 3.52
C VAL A 493 -17.01 21.73 2.64
N ASP A 494 -16.60 21.83 1.38
CA ASP A 494 -16.76 20.78 0.39
C ASP A 494 -15.72 20.92 -0.73
N TRP A 495 -15.56 19.90 -1.58
CA TRP A 495 -14.81 20.00 -2.83
C TRP A 495 -15.61 19.33 -3.95
N ARG A 496 -15.57 19.91 -5.17
CA ARG A 496 -16.32 19.38 -6.32
C ARG A 496 -15.46 19.39 -7.58
N PRO A 497 -15.55 18.35 -8.44
CA PRO A 497 -14.73 18.26 -9.65
C PRO A 497 -15.07 19.34 -10.69
N ASP A 498 -16.31 19.85 -10.73
CA ASP A 498 -16.74 20.91 -11.66
C ASP A 498 -16.23 22.31 -11.28
N LYS A 499 -15.83 22.48 -10.01
CA LYS A 499 -15.25 23.70 -9.44
C LYS A 499 -14.09 23.35 -8.52
N PRO A 500 -12.97 22.86 -9.07
CA PRO A 500 -11.95 22.19 -8.28
C PRO A 500 -11.12 23.15 -7.42
N HIS A 501 -11.25 24.47 -7.60
CA HIS A 501 -10.43 25.48 -6.92
C HIS A 501 -11.14 26.19 -5.77
N VAL A 502 -12.36 25.80 -5.41
CA VAL A 502 -13.14 26.43 -4.33
C VAL A 502 -13.58 25.39 -3.30
N ASN A 503 -13.66 25.79 -2.03
CA ASN A 503 -14.00 24.90 -0.92
C ASN A 503 -15.22 25.32 -0.09
N ILE A 504 -15.68 26.57 -0.21
CA ILE A 504 -16.80 27.07 0.59
C ILE A 504 -18.04 27.25 -0.29
N TYR A 505 -19.13 26.62 0.13
CA TYR A 505 -20.42 26.64 -0.55
C TYR A 505 -21.52 27.12 0.38
N LYS A 506 -22.51 27.83 -0.19
CA LYS A 506 -23.74 28.24 0.49
C LYS A 506 -24.86 28.34 -0.54
N ASP A 507 -26.05 27.91 -0.18
CA ASP A 507 -27.17 27.87 -1.11
C ASP A 507 -27.54 29.28 -1.59
N GLY A 508 -27.74 29.42 -2.91
CA GLY A 508 -28.04 30.71 -3.54
C GLY A 508 -26.87 31.68 -3.62
N VAL A 509 -25.66 31.28 -3.21
CA VAL A 509 -24.46 32.14 -3.20
C VAL A 509 -23.34 31.52 -4.05
N GLN A 510 -22.53 32.36 -4.69
CA GLN A 510 -21.37 31.89 -5.44
C GLN A 510 -20.31 31.29 -4.49
N PRO A 511 -19.67 30.17 -4.87
CA PRO A 511 -18.67 29.54 -4.02
C PRO A 511 -17.40 30.40 -3.91
N ALA A 512 -16.56 30.11 -2.92
CA ALA A 512 -15.32 30.83 -2.68
C ALA A 512 -14.18 29.88 -2.30
N LEU A 513 -12.96 30.34 -2.54
CA LEU A 513 -11.74 29.74 -2.01
C LEU A 513 -11.37 30.44 -0.71
N VAL A 514 -11.47 29.74 0.41
CA VAL A 514 -11.09 30.29 1.72
C VAL A 514 -10.13 29.36 2.44
N ALA A 515 -8.98 29.89 2.87
CA ALA A 515 -7.97 29.16 3.63
C ALA A 515 -7.82 29.72 5.05
N TYR A 516 -7.58 28.83 6.02
CA TYR A 516 -7.19 29.16 7.38
C TYR A 516 -5.77 28.65 7.69
N LEU A 517 -4.87 29.57 8.03
CA LEU A 517 -3.44 29.28 8.17
C LEU A 517 -2.99 29.00 9.61
N GLY A 518 -3.91 28.99 10.57
CA GLY A 518 -3.60 28.75 11.97
C GLY A 518 -3.25 30.02 12.75
N MET A 519 -2.32 29.88 13.69
CA MET A 519 -1.97 30.90 14.68
C MET A 519 -0.72 31.65 14.27
N ASP A 520 -0.79 32.99 14.20
CA ASP A 520 0.31 33.90 13.89
C ASP A 520 1.24 33.42 12.76
N PRO A 521 0.71 33.09 11.56
CA PRO A 521 1.51 32.56 10.47
C PRO A 521 2.51 33.61 9.95
N HIS A 522 3.66 33.14 9.46
CA HIS A 522 4.66 34.02 8.87
C HIS A 522 4.05 34.83 7.69
N PRO A 523 4.32 36.15 7.57
CA PRO A 523 3.73 36.99 6.53
C PRO A 523 3.92 36.47 5.09
N ASP A 524 5.07 35.85 4.81
CA ASP A 524 5.34 35.28 3.49
C ASP A 524 4.49 34.05 3.16
N LEU A 525 4.11 33.26 4.17
CA LEU A 525 3.15 32.16 3.98
C LEU A 525 1.77 32.72 3.63
N VAL A 526 1.32 33.76 4.34
CA VAL A 526 0.05 34.44 4.07
C VAL A 526 0.01 34.96 2.64
N ARG A 527 1.08 35.64 2.21
CA ARG A 527 1.23 36.15 0.85
C ARG A 527 1.23 35.03 -0.18
N GLY A 528 2.07 34.00 0.02
CA GLY A 528 2.20 32.89 -0.93
C GLY A 528 0.90 32.10 -1.13
N VAL A 529 0.14 31.85 -0.05
CA VAL A 529 -1.17 31.21 -0.16
C VAL A 529 -2.19 32.13 -0.84
N GLY A 530 -2.20 33.42 -0.51
CA GLY A 530 -3.09 34.40 -1.16
C GLY A 530 -2.85 34.50 -2.67
N ASP A 531 -1.58 34.62 -3.08
CA ASP A 531 -1.18 34.70 -4.49
C ASP A 531 -1.54 33.41 -5.25
N ALA A 532 -1.25 32.24 -4.66
CA ALA A 532 -1.60 30.96 -5.27
C ALA A 532 -3.12 30.79 -5.42
N ALA A 533 -3.89 31.14 -4.38
CA ALA A 533 -5.34 31.05 -4.38
C ALA A 533 -5.98 31.96 -5.43
N PHE A 534 -5.52 33.22 -5.52
CA PHE A 534 -5.96 34.16 -6.55
C PHE A 534 -5.63 33.65 -7.95
N GLU A 535 -4.41 33.18 -8.17
CA GLU A 535 -3.98 32.70 -9.48
C GLU A 535 -4.78 31.46 -9.93
N LEU A 536 -5.10 30.54 -9.02
CA LEU A 536 -5.95 29.38 -9.33
C LEU A 536 -7.33 29.81 -9.85
N LEU A 537 -8.00 30.75 -9.19
CA LEU A 537 -9.32 31.21 -9.61
C LEU A 537 -9.27 32.08 -10.87
N ARG A 538 -8.20 32.88 -11.03
CA ARG A 538 -7.96 33.67 -12.25
C ARG A 538 -7.76 32.76 -13.47
N LEU A 539 -7.01 31.68 -13.33
CA LEU A 539 -6.79 30.70 -14.40
C LEU A 539 -8.07 29.90 -14.71
N GLU A 540 -8.90 29.62 -13.71
CA GLU A 540 -10.22 29.01 -13.93
C GLU A 540 -11.16 29.95 -14.70
N ASN A 541 -10.98 31.28 -14.54
CA ASN A 541 -11.66 32.36 -15.28
C ASN A 541 -13.20 32.21 -15.26
N LYS A 542 -13.77 32.03 -14.07
CA LYS A 542 -15.22 31.91 -13.84
C LYS A 542 -15.74 33.14 -13.06
N GLN A 543 -17.07 33.22 -12.91
CA GLN A 543 -17.75 34.31 -12.19
C GLN A 543 -17.30 34.52 -10.74
N HIS A 544 -16.59 33.54 -10.16
CA HIS A 544 -16.06 33.59 -8.79
C HIS A 544 -14.55 33.89 -8.73
N GLN A 545 -13.93 34.39 -9.80
CA GLN A 545 -12.47 34.63 -9.87
C GLN A 545 -11.89 35.46 -8.71
N ASP A 546 -12.66 36.39 -8.16
CA ASP A 546 -12.22 37.30 -7.08
C ASP A 546 -12.66 36.86 -5.67
N ARG A 547 -13.30 35.68 -5.58
CA ARG A 547 -13.86 35.15 -4.32
C ARG A 547 -12.82 34.33 -3.55
N VAL A 548 -11.74 35.01 -3.18
CA VAL A 548 -10.64 34.44 -2.38
C VAL A 548 -10.59 35.10 -1.01
N ALA A 549 -10.33 34.33 0.05
CA ALA A 549 -9.98 34.89 1.35
C ALA A 549 -8.96 34.01 2.06
N VAL A 550 -8.02 34.65 2.77
CA VAL A 550 -7.07 33.97 3.64
C VAL A 550 -7.26 34.53 5.04
N CYS A 551 -7.54 33.66 6.00
CA CYS A 551 -7.69 34.05 7.40
C CYS A 551 -6.72 33.30 8.31
N TYR A 552 -6.45 33.89 9.47
CA TYR A 552 -5.60 33.33 10.52
C TYR A 552 -5.99 33.97 11.85
N ARG A 553 -5.39 33.53 12.96
CA ARG A 553 -5.50 34.24 14.23
C ARG A 553 -4.21 35.03 14.51
N ASP A 554 -4.32 36.26 15.00
CA ASP A 554 -3.16 37.06 15.43
C ASP A 554 -2.66 36.66 16.83
N GLN A 555 -1.57 37.22 17.34
CA GLN A 555 -1.02 36.86 18.66
C GLN A 555 -2.02 36.97 19.83
N ASP A 556 -3.07 37.79 19.69
CA ASP A 556 -4.15 37.94 20.67
C ASP A 556 -5.27 36.91 20.50
N GLY A 557 -5.14 35.99 19.55
CA GLY A 557 -6.14 34.97 19.22
C GLY A 557 -7.30 35.50 18.37
N ARG A 558 -7.25 36.74 17.87
CA ARG A 558 -8.35 37.35 17.09
C ARG A 558 -8.29 36.91 15.65
N ALA A 559 -9.45 36.64 15.04
CA ALA A 559 -9.51 36.28 13.63
C ALA A 559 -9.18 37.50 12.75
N VAL A 560 -8.21 37.34 11.85
CA VAL A 560 -7.77 38.36 10.90
C VAL A 560 -7.92 37.81 9.48
N PHE A 561 -8.44 38.66 8.58
CA PHE A 561 -8.46 38.39 7.14
C PHE A 561 -7.34 39.18 6.46
N ALA A 562 -6.48 38.48 5.72
CA ALA A 562 -5.37 39.07 5.00
C ALA A 562 -5.85 40.05 3.93
N ARG A 563 -5.17 41.19 3.79
CA ARG A 563 -5.37 42.11 2.65
C ARG A 563 -4.66 41.55 1.43
N MET A 564 -5.40 41.27 0.36
CA MET A 564 -4.86 40.83 -0.92
C MET A 564 -5.01 41.95 -1.94
N THR A 565 -3.89 42.52 -2.37
CA THR A 565 -3.85 43.68 -3.26
C THR A 565 -4.59 43.41 -4.58
N GLN A 566 -4.45 42.19 -5.12
CA GLN A 566 -5.11 41.80 -6.38
C GLN A 566 -6.64 41.82 -6.29
N VAL A 567 -7.22 41.56 -5.11
CA VAL A 567 -8.68 41.56 -4.89
C VAL A 567 -9.19 42.96 -4.48
N THR A 568 -8.35 43.76 -3.81
CA THR A 568 -8.72 45.12 -3.40
C THR A 568 -8.75 46.13 -4.54
N ASP A 569 -7.97 45.91 -5.61
CA ASP A 569 -7.95 46.83 -6.77
C ASP A 569 -9.12 46.58 -7.73
N ILE A 570 -9.57 45.33 -7.88
CA ILE A 570 -10.76 44.97 -8.68
C ILE A 570 -12.04 45.48 -8.02
N THR A 571 -12.11 45.46 -6.69
CA THR A 571 -13.28 45.94 -5.93
C THR A 571 -13.37 47.47 -5.82
N ARG A 572 -12.30 48.20 -6.15
CA ARG A 572 -12.29 49.67 -6.26
C ARG A 572 -12.41 50.19 -7.69
N GLY A 573 -12.06 49.37 -8.69
CA GLY A 573 -12.21 49.69 -10.12
C GLY A 573 -13.36 48.93 -10.77
N GLY A 574 -14.60 49.30 -10.46
CA GLY A 574 -15.76 48.83 -11.23
C GLY A 574 -15.72 49.38 -12.66
N GLY A 575 -15.12 48.65 -13.59
CA GLY A 575 -15.19 48.93 -15.03
C GLY A 575 -13.88 48.65 -15.77
N LYS A 576 -13.98 48.02 -16.95
CA LYS A 576 -12.94 48.18 -17.98
C LYS A 576 -12.68 49.67 -18.15
N ALA A 577 -11.41 50.04 -18.16
CA ALA A 577 -10.94 51.41 -18.30
C ALA A 577 -11.69 52.17 -19.40
N THR A 578 -12.62 53.04 -18.99
CA THR A 578 -13.00 54.22 -19.74
C THR A 578 -12.91 55.39 -18.78
N ASN A 579 -11.91 56.24 -19.02
CA ASN A 579 -11.64 57.50 -18.33
C ASN A 579 -12.92 58.26 -18.02
N ILE A 580 -13.09 58.67 -16.77
CA ILE A 580 -13.76 59.92 -16.44
C ILE A 580 -12.95 60.62 -15.35
N ASP A 581 -12.48 61.80 -15.72
CA ASP A 581 -11.73 62.75 -14.91
C ASP A 581 -12.51 63.23 -13.66
N GLU A 582 -11.70 63.71 -12.73
CA GLU A 582 -11.97 64.49 -11.51
C GLU A 582 -13.25 65.35 -11.48
N GLY A 583 -13.89 65.43 -10.31
CA GLY A 583 -14.88 66.46 -10.04
C GLY A 583 -15.65 66.34 -8.72
N LEU A 584 -15.02 66.82 -7.63
CA LEU A 584 -15.57 67.30 -6.34
C LEU A 584 -16.24 66.31 -5.37
#